data_AF-A0A959P443-F1
#
_entry.id   AF-A0A959P443-F1
#
_cell.length_a   1.000
_cell.length_b   1.000
_cell.length_c   1.000
_cell.angle_alpha   90.00
_cell.angle_beta   90.00
_cell.angle_gamma   90.00
#
_symmetry.space_group_name_H-M   'P 1'
#
loop_
_entity.id
_entity.type
_entity.pdbx_description
1 polymer ?
#
loop_
_entity_poly.entity_id
_entity_poly.type
_entity_poly.pdbx_seq_one_letter_code
_entity_poly.pdbx_strand_id
1 'polypeptide(L)'
;MSFALKVILVLISVFVLEFYFVKKVHGSIKILFPKFSKQKITIGKWIILTFVNLYPIIAIIGWIYVYINKIGYFAPPENPFFDYFVLYPFWIGTMIIVQATLFFLLIELITLILRPLYNKNKEKYKRLKSILFFVIFIATVIYVPIRISYDYNSVDINEITFKKENLPDVLNGFKIGFVSDIQADRYTNEKRLGNFIDKLNSSNPDLVLMAGDMITSTPNFIEFSADQLSKVKAKHGVYSCVGDHDNWAYRG
;
A
#
# COMPACT_ATOMS: atom_id res chain seq x y z
N MET A 1 24.41 -5.14 -9.37
CA MET A 1 23.23 -5.99 -9.67
C MET A 1 22.33 -5.24 -10.65
N SER A 2 21.99 -5.83 -11.80
CA SER A 2 21.13 -5.16 -12.78
C SER A 2 19.72 -4.92 -12.22
N PHE A 3 19.01 -3.92 -12.75
CA PHE A 3 17.63 -3.62 -12.37
C PHE A 3 16.70 -4.83 -12.59
N ALA A 4 16.85 -5.51 -13.73
CA ALA A 4 16.11 -6.73 -14.05
C ALA A 4 16.33 -7.83 -12.99
N LEU A 5 17.58 -8.02 -12.53
CA LEU A 5 17.88 -9.01 -11.49
C LEU A 5 17.24 -8.63 -10.14
N LYS A 6 17.19 -7.34 -9.78
CA LYS A 6 16.46 -6.87 -8.59
C LYS A 6 14.97 -7.22 -8.67
N VAL A 7 14.32 -6.93 -9.80
CA VAL A 7 12.89 -7.21 -10.02
C VAL A 7 12.61 -8.71 -9.91
N ILE A 8 13.42 -9.55 -10.57
CA ILE A 8 13.28 -11.02 -10.51
C ILE A 8 13.41 -11.52 -9.06
N LEU A 9 14.39 -11.04 -8.30
CA LEU A 9 14.58 -11.45 -6.91
C LEU A 9 13.40 -11.04 -6.03
N VAL A 10 12.81 -9.86 -6.23
CA VAL A 10 11.61 -9.42 -5.52
C VAL A 10 10.43 -10.32 -5.85
N LEU A 11 10.17 -10.58 -7.13
CA LEU A 11 9.07 -11.45 -7.56
C LEU A 11 9.20 -12.88 -7.03
N ILE A 12 10.41 -13.46 -7.06
CA ILE A 12 10.68 -14.78 -6.46
C ILE A 12 10.40 -14.74 -4.96
N SER A 13 10.85 -13.70 -4.27
CA SER A 13 10.65 -13.56 -2.82
C SER A 13 9.17 -13.48 -2.46
N VAL A 14 8.39 -12.68 -3.20
CA VAL A 14 6.93 -12.59 -3.05
C VAL A 14 6.29 -13.95 -3.31
N PHE A 15 6.63 -14.63 -4.40
CA PHE A 15 6.08 -15.94 -4.73
C PHE A 15 6.37 -17.01 -3.67
N VAL A 16 7.57 -17.00 -3.07
CA VAL A 16 7.93 -17.88 -1.95
C VAL A 16 7.05 -17.62 -0.73
N LEU A 17 6.82 -16.35 -0.38
CA LEU A 17 5.93 -15.97 0.72
C LEU A 17 4.48 -16.38 0.44
N GLU A 18 4.00 -16.17 -0.78
CA GLU A 18 2.66 -16.60 -1.20
C GLU A 18 2.49 -18.12 -1.07
N PHE A 19 3.44 -18.90 -1.59
CA PHE A 19 3.38 -20.35 -1.50
C PHE A 19 3.40 -20.83 -0.05
N TYR A 20 4.25 -20.22 0.79
CA TYR A 20 4.32 -20.51 2.22
C TYR A 20 2.98 -20.21 2.90
N PHE A 21 2.44 -19.00 2.71
CA PHE A 21 1.17 -18.55 3.26
C PHE A 21 0.03 -19.51 2.87
N VAL A 22 -0.12 -19.78 1.58
CA VAL A 22 -1.17 -20.66 1.06
C VAL A 22 -1.02 -22.08 1.62
N LYS A 23 0.20 -22.59 1.76
CA LYS A 23 0.45 -23.90 2.38
C LYS A 23 -0.03 -23.94 3.83
N LYS A 24 0.21 -22.88 4.62
CA LYS A 24 -0.24 -22.79 6.02
C LYS A 24 -1.76 -22.67 6.14
N VAL A 25 -2.38 -21.81 5.34
CA VAL A 25 -3.84 -21.65 5.33
C VAL A 25 -4.53 -22.94 4.88
N HIS A 26 -4.09 -23.54 3.78
CA HIS A 26 -4.62 -24.81 3.27
C HIS A 26 -4.51 -25.96 4.28
N GLY A 27 -3.35 -26.08 4.94
CA GLY A 27 -3.13 -27.08 5.98
C GLY A 27 -4.07 -26.86 7.18
N SER A 28 -4.28 -25.61 7.56
CA SER A 28 -5.17 -25.24 8.67
C SER A 28 -6.63 -25.54 8.35
N ILE A 29 -7.10 -25.19 7.15
CA ILE A 29 -8.48 -25.50 6.71
C ILE A 29 -8.73 -27.01 6.73
N LYS A 30 -7.79 -27.83 6.25
CA LYS A 30 -7.94 -29.30 6.28
C LYS A 30 -8.07 -29.88 7.68
N ILE A 31 -7.35 -29.32 8.65
CA ILE A 31 -7.37 -29.79 10.05
C ILE A 31 -8.63 -29.31 10.78
N LEU A 32 -9.06 -28.08 10.53
CA LEU A 32 -10.20 -27.46 11.21
C LEU A 32 -11.56 -27.87 10.61
N PHE A 33 -11.61 -28.06 9.29
CA PHE A 33 -12.83 -28.36 8.53
C PHE A 33 -12.67 -29.65 7.71
N PRO A 34 -12.51 -30.82 8.34
CA PRO A 34 -12.21 -32.08 7.64
C PRO A 34 -13.34 -32.56 6.71
N LYS A 35 -14.58 -32.10 6.94
CA LYS A 35 -15.74 -32.40 6.08
C LYS A 35 -15.76 -31.57 4.78
N PHE A 36 -14.94 -30.52 4.68
CA PHE A 36 -14.92 -29.65 3.51
C PHE A 36 -14.21 -30.35 2.33
N SER A 37 -14.77 -30.22 1.12
CA SER A 37 -14.26 -30.94 -0.05
C SER A 37 -12.80 -30.56 -0.35
N LYS A 38 -11.89 -31.55 -0.31
CA LYS A 38 -10.46 -31.39 -0.64
C LYS A 38 -10.27 -30.80 -2.04
N GLN A 39 -11.14 -31.15 -2.99
CA GLN A 39 -11.13 -30.62 -4.34
C GLN A 39 -11.47 -29.13 -4.34
N LYS A 40 -12.54 -28.71 -3.63
CA LYS A 40 -12.93 -27.30 -3.53
C LYS A 40 -11.84 -26.43 -2.90
N ILE A 41 -11.18 -26.92 -1.84
CA ILE A 41 -10.05 -26.18 -1.21
C ILE A 41 -8.89 -26.03 -2.21
N THR A 42 -8.59 -27.09 -2.96
CA THR A 42 -7.49 -27.08 -3.94
C THR A 42 -7.78 -26.15 -5.12
N ILE A 43 -9.02 -26.13 -5.61
CA ILE A 43 -9.47 -25.18 -6.65
C ILE A 43 -9.37 -23.75 -6.12
N GLY A 44 -9.92 -23.47 -4.94
CA GLY A 44 -9.88 -22.13 -4.33
C GLY A 44 -8.45 -21.61 -4.14
N LYS A 45 -7.51 -22.48 -3.74
CA LYS A 45 -6.08 -22.15 -3.68
C LYS A 45 -5.55 -21.62 -5.02
N TRP A 46 -5.82 -22.32 -6.12
CA TRP A 46 -5.30 -21.93 -7.43
C TRP A 46 -5.96 -20.67 -7.95
N ILE A 47 -7.26 -20.48 -7.68
CA ILE A 47 -7.96 -19.23 -8.00
C ILE A 47 -7.26 -18.05 -7.33
N ILE A 48 -7.04 -18.11 -6.01
CA ILE A 48 -6.40 -17.02 -5.26
C ILE A 48 -4.99 -16.72 -5.80
N LEU A 49 -4.17 -17.76 -6.01
CA LEU A 49 -2.82 -17.58 -6.53
C LEU A 49 -2.82 -16.93 -7.92
N THR A 50 -3.74 -17.35 -8.81
CA THR A 50 -3.86 -16.76 -10.14
C THR A 50 -4.29 -15.31 -10.07
N PHE A 51 -5.29 -14.96 -9.24
CA PHE A 51 -5.76 -13.58 -9.12
C PHE A 51 -4.69 -12.64 -8.56
N VAL A 52 -3.96 -13.05 -7.51
CA VAL A 52 -2.88 -12.23 -6.96
C VAL A 52 -1.76 -12.07 -7.98
N ASN A 53 -1.40 -13.11 -8.73
CA ASN A 53 -0.29 -13.03 -9.70
C ASN A 53 -0.67 -12.46 -11.07
N LEU A 54 -1.92 -12.08 -11.31
CA LEU A 54 -2.36 -11.58 -12.61
C LEU A 54 -1.68 -10.26 -12.98
N TYR A 55 -1.58 -9.32 -12.04
CA TYR A 55 -0.91 -8.03 -12.26
C TYR A 55 0.58 -8.18 -12.62
N PRO A 56 1.43 -8.89 -11.84
CA PRO A 56 2.85 -9.04 -12.19
C PRO A 56 3.04 -9.78 -13.52
N ILE A 57 2.20 -10.75 -13.86
CA ILE A 57 2.24 -11.40 -15.18
C ILE A 57 1.98 -10.38 -16.30
N ILE A 58 0.92 -9.58 -16.17
CA ILE A 58 0.60 -8.52 -17.15
C ILE A 58 1.72 -7.50 -17.25
N ALA A 59 2.29 -7.08 -16.12
CA ALA A 59 3.40 -6.12 -16.08
C ALA A 59 4.65 -6.66 -16.79
N ILE A 60 5.00 -7.93 -16.58
CA ILE A 60 6.14 -8.57 -17.26
C ILE A 60 5.89 -8.65 -18.77
N ILE A 61 4.70 -9.07 -19.20
CA ILE A 61 4.33 -9.12 -20.62
C ILE A 61 4.39 -7.71 -21.23
N GLY A 62 3.85 -6.71 -20.54
CA GLY A 62 3.89 -5.30 -20.96
C GLY A 62 5.31 -4.78 -21.09
N TRP A 63 6.20 -5.08 -20.14
CA TRP A 63 7.61 -4.69 -20.22
C TRP A 63 8.36 -5.38 -21.36
N ILE A 64 8.13 -6.67 -21.58
CA ILE A 64 8.71 -7.40 -22.72
C ILE A 64 8.24 -6.76 -24.03
N TYR A 65 6.95 -6.44 -24.14
CA TYR A 65 6.38 -5.78 -25.30
C TYR A 65 7.01 -4.40 -25.55
N VAL A 66 7.11 -3.56 -24.52
CA VAL A 66 7.75 -2.23 -24.61
C VAL A 66 9.22 -2.35 -25.02
N TYR A 67 9.95 -3.30 -24.43
CA TYR A 67 11.35 -3.57 -24.76
C TYR A 67 11.53 -4.00 -26.22
N ILE A 68 10.72 -4.93 -26.72
CA ILE A 68 10.79 -5.43 -28.10
C ILE A 68 10.47 -4.31 -29.09
N ASN A 69 9.45 -3.49 -28.79
CA ASN A 69 8.97 -2.46 -29.70
C ASN A 69 9.69 -1.11 -29.52
N LYS A 70 10.65 -1.01 -28.59
CA LYS A 70 11.36 0.25 -28.24
C LYS A 70 10.40 1.41 -27.92
N ILE A 71 9.27 1.07 -27.29
CA ILE A 71 8.33 2.06 -26.75
C ILE A 71 8.94 2.64 -25.47
N GLY A 72 8.64 3.88 -25.10
CA GLY A 72 9.26 4.57 -23.96
C GLY A 72 9.08 3.82 -22.63
N TYR A 73 7.84 3.72 -22.15
CA TYR A 73 7.51 3.03 -20.89
C TYR A 73 6.17 2.30 -20.97
N PHE A 74 6.00 1.32 -20.09
CA PHE A 74 4.72 0.64 -19.91
C PHE A 74 3.92 1.37 -18.83
N ALA A 75 2.72 1.84 -19.18
CA ALA A 75 1.71 2.28 -18.23
C ALA A 75 0.58 1.24 -18.17
N PRO A 76 0.14 0.81 -16.97
CA PRO A 76 -1.04 -0.01 -16.85
C PRO A 76 -2.29 0.76 -17.33
N PRO A 77 -3.30 0.09 -17.91
CA PRO A 77 -4.51 0.74 -18.38
C PRO A 77 -5.19 1.59 -17.30
N GLU A 78 -5.58 2.81 -17.66
CA GLU A 78 -6.23 3.74 -16.75
C GLU A 78 -7.75 3.58 -16.74
N ASN A 79 -8.25 2.45 -16.21
CA ASN A 79 -9.69 2.23 -16.14
C ASN A 79 -10.11 1.44 -14.89
N PRO A 80 -11.34 1.68 -14.38
CA PRO A 80 -11.83 1.02 -13.17
C PRO A 80 -11.86 -0.51 -13.28
N PHE A 81 -12.13 -1.07 -14.47
CA PHE A 81 -12.19 -2.52 -14.64
C PHE A 81 -10.82 -3.16 -14.37
N PHE A 82 -9.74 -2.61 -14.92
CA PHE A 82 -8.39 -3.06 -14.63
C PHE A 82 -8.05 -2.90 -13.15
N ASP A 83 -8.44 -1.76 -12.55
CA ASP A 83 -8.15 -1.46 -11.15
C ASP A 83 -8.83 -2.49 -10.21
N TYR A 84 -10.13 -2.74 -10.37
CA TYR A 84 -10.89 -3.65 -9.50
C TYR A 84 -10.56 -5.14 -9.67
N PHE A 85 -10.22 -5.57 -10.89
CA PHE A 85 -10.04 -7.01 -11.18
C PHE A 85 -8.59 -7.46 -11.27
N VAL A 86 -7.64 -6.53 -11.39
CA VAL A 86 -6.21 -6.84 -11.56
C VAL A 86 -5.36 -6.14 -10.50
N LEU A 87 -5.44 -4.80 -10.43
CA LEU A 87 -4.52 -4.00 -9.61
C LEU A 87 -4.81 -4.15 -8.11
N TYR A 88 -6.04 -3.90 -7.68
CA TYR A 88 -6.42 -3.97 -6.27
C TYR A 88 -6.33 -5.38 -5.68
N PRO A 89 -6.78 -6.46 -6.37
CA PRO A 89 -6.62 -7.82 -5.86
C PRO A 89 -5.15 -8.19 -5.63
N PHE A 90 -4.23 -7.76 -6.50
CA PHE A 90 -2.80 -7.94 -6.29
C PHE A 90 -2.33 -7.23 -5.03
N TRP A 91 -2.49 -5.90 -4.94
CA TRP A 91 -1.93 -5.14 -3.81
C TRP A 91 -2.56 -5.51 -2.47
N ILE A 92 -3.88 -5.66 -2.40
CA ILE A 92 -4.58 -6.09 -1.18
C ILE A 92 -4.17 -7.51 -0.81
N GLY A 93 -4.12 -8.43 -1.79
CA GLY A 93 -3.72 -9.82 -1.59
C GLY A 93 -2.29 -9.94 -1.08
N THR A 94 -1.34 -9.25 -1.71
CA THR A 94 0.07 -9.20 -1.28
C THR A 94 0.20 -8.64 0.14
N MET A 95 -0.55 -7.59 0.49
CA MET A 95 -0.53 -7.04 1.87
C MET A 95 -1.06 -8.05 2.89
N ILE A 96 -2.16 -8.75 2.61
CA ILE A 96 -2.69 -9.82 3.46
C ILE A 96 -1.64 -10.93 3.65
N ILE A 97 -1.02 -11.36 2.55
CA ILE A 97 -0.02 -12.44 2.54
C ILE A 97 1.21 -12.06 3.35
N VAL A 98 1.77 -10.86 3.12
CA VAL A 98 2.97 -10.37 3.81
C VAL A 98 2.69 -10.24 5.31
N GLN A 99 1.61 -9.53 5.69
CA GLN A 99 1.29 -9.31 7.10
C GLN A 99 1.00 -10.63 7.84
N ALA A 100 0.18 -11.52 7.27
CA ALA A 100 -0.11 -12.81 7.89
C ALA A 100 1.14 -13.69 8.01
N THR A 101 2.01 -13.68 6.99
CA THR A 101 3.22 -14.49 6.98
C THR A 101 4.19 -14.06 8.08
N LEU A 102 4.31 -12.77 8.38
CA LEU A 102 5.12 -12.30 9.51
C LEU A 102 4.67 -12.95 10.82
N PHE A 103 3.36 -12.97 11.11
CA PHE A 103 2.83 -13.65 12.29
C PHE A 103 2.97 -15.17 12.23
N PHE A 104 2.84 -15.79 11.04
CA PHE A 104 3.04 -17.22 10.89
C PHE A 104 4.49 -17.63 11.21
N LEU A 105 5.46 -16.83 10.76
CA LEU A 105 6.87 -17.04 11.06
C LEU A 105 7.17 -16.90 12.55
N LEU A 106 6.55 -15.93 13.24
CA LEU A 106 6.64 -15.79 14.70
C LEU A 106 6.10 -17.03 15.43
N ILE A 107 4.96 -17.57 15.00
CA ILE A 107 4.41 -18.81 15.58
C ILE A 107 5.34 -20.00 15.36
N GLU A 108 5.93 -20.13 14.16
CA GLU A 108 6.91 -21.20 13.89
C GLU A 108 8.17 -21.03 14.74
N LEU A 109 8.66 -19.81 14.94
CA LEU A 109 9.78 -19.52 15.83
C LEU A 109 9.48 -19.93 17.28
N ILE A 110 8.31 -19.56 17.80
CA ILE A 110 7.85 -19.98 19.14
C ILE A 110 7.75 -21.51 19.22
N THR A 111 7.24 -22.15 18.16
CA THR A 111 7.14 -23.61 18.09
C THR A 111 8.51 -24.29 18.11
N LEU A 112 9.51 -23.69 17.44
CA LEU A 112 10.88 -24.18 17.43
C LEU A 112 11.51 -24.09 18.82
N ILE A 113 11.32 -22.98 19.53
CA ILE A 113 11.83 -22.77 20.90
C ILE A 113 11.17 -23.76 21.87
N LEU A 114 9.86 -23.97 21.76
CA LEU A 114 9.08 -24.85 22.65
C LEU A 114 9.01 -26.32 22.17
N ARG A 115 9.92 -26.74 21.28
CA ARG A 115 9.92 -28.08 20.67
C ARG A 115 9.84 -29.26 21.67
N PRO A 116 10.52 -29.24 22.84
CA PRO A 116 10.42 -30.33 23.81
C PRO A 116 8.99 -30.52 24.36
N LEU A 117 8.27 -29.41 24.57
CA LEU A 117 6.88 -29.41 25.01
C LEU A 117 5.96 -29.85 23.87
N TYR A 118 6.22 -29.36 22.66
CA TYR A 118 5.47 -29.71 21.45
C TYR A 118 5.47 -31.24 21.20
N ASN A 119 6.63 -31.89 21.37
CA ASN A 119 6.78 -33.31 21.09
C ASN A 119 5.97 -34.21 22.03
N LYS A 120 5.62 -33.75 23.24
CA LYS A 120 4.82 -34.53 24.20
C LYS A 120 3.34 -34.65 23.78
N ASN A 121 2.76 -33.62 23.16
CA ASN A 121 1.33 -33.57 22.80
C ASN A 121 1.10 -33.08 21.35
N LYS A 122 1.74 -33.75 20.38
CA LYS A 122 1.82 -33.30 18.97
C LYS A 122 0.47 -32.94 18.34
N GLU A 123 -0.57 -33.76 18.53
CA GLU A 123 -1.87 -33.51 17.89
C GLU A 123 -2.58 -32.28 18.48
N LYS A 124 -2.50 -32.07 19.80
CA LYS A 124 -3.05 -30.89 20.47
C LYS A 124 -2.41 -29.60 19.93
N TYR A 125 -1.07 -29.57 19.87
CA TYR A 125 -0.35 -28.38 19.40
C TYR A 125 -0.50 -28.16 17.90
N LYS A 126 -0.57 -29.23 17.10
CA LYS A 126 -0.87 -29.14 15.67
C LYS A 126 -2.24 -28.49 15.44
N ARG A 127 -3.27 -28.91 16.18
CA ARG A 127 -4.60 -28.29 16.13
C ARG A 127 -4.56 -26.82 16.58
N LEU A 128 -3.92 -26.52 17.72
CA LEU A 128 -3.78 -25.15 18.21
C LEU A 128 -3.10 -24.24 17.18
N LYS A 129 -2.00 -24.70 16.57
CA LYS A 129 -1.28 -23.95 15.54
C LYS A 129 -2.16 -23.68 14.31
N SER A 130 -2.95 -24.67 13.88
CA SER A 130 -3.92 -24.47 12.80
C SER A 130 -5.01 -23.46 13.15
N ILE A 131 -5.48 -23.44 14.41
CA ILE A 131 -6.42 -22.41 14.88
C ILE A 131 -5.76 -21.03 14.80
N LEU A 132 -4.55 -20.87 15.33
CA LEU A 132 -3.83 -19.58 15.31
C LEU A 132 -3.60 -19.07 13.88
N PHE A 133 -3.09 -19.92 12.99
CA PHE A 133 -2.91 -19.55 11.58
C PHE A 133 -4.22 -19.15 10.90
N PHE A 134 -5.30 -19.89 11.17
CA PHE A 134 -6.60 -19.58 10.58
C PHE A 134 -7.20 -18.28 11.14
N VAL A 135 -7.10 -18.05 12.45
CA VAL A 135 -7.56 -16.81 13.09
C VAL A 135 -6.78 -15.61 12.55
N ILE A 136 -5.46 -15.69 12.44
CA ILE A 136 -4.63 -14.62 11.85
C ILE A 136 -5.03 -14.39 10.39
N PHE A 137 -5.23 -15.44 9.61
CA PHE A 137 -5.67 -15.32 8.22
C PHE A 137 -7.00 -14.56 8.11
N ILE A 138 -8.00 -14.93 8.90
CA ILE A 138 -9.29 -14.23 8.91
C ILE A 138 -9.13 -12.79 9.39
N ALA A 139 -8.34 -12.58 10.46
CA ALA A 139 -8.09 -11.26 11.01
C ALA A 139 -7.44 -10.33 9.98
N THR A 140 -6.44 -10.79 9.21
CA THR A 140 -5.78 -9.96 8.18
C THR A 140 -6.67 -9.72 6.97
N VAL A 141 -7.46 -10.71 6.54
CA VAL A 141 -8.46 -10.54 5.46
C VAL A 141 -9.50 -9.46 5.80
N ILE A 142 -9.85 -9.31 7.08
CA ILE A 142 -10.77 -8.26 7.55
C ILE A 142 -10.03 -6.94 7.78
N TYR A 143 -8.89 -6.98 8.48
CA TYR A 143 -8.13 -5.80 8.89
C TYR A 143 -7.58 -5.01 7.70
N VAL A 144 -6.99 -5.67 6.69
CA VAL A 144 -6.29 -4.98 5.61
C VAL A 144 -7.23 -4.07 4.79
N PRO A 145 -8.40 -4.53 4.30
CA PRO A 145 -9.33 -3.64 3.60
C PRO A 145 -9.86 -2.50 4.46
N ILE A 146 -10.16 -2.76 5.74
CA ILE A 146 -10.62 -1.73 6.68
C ILE A 146 -9.52 -0.68 6.87
N ARG A 147 -8.28 -1.13 7.07
CA ARG A 147 -7.13 -0.25 7.27
C ARG A 147 -6.84 0.59 6.02
N ILE A 148 -6.86 -0.01 4.83
CA ILE A 148 -6.70 0.72 3.57
C ILE A 148 -7.78 1.80 3.42
N SER A 149 -9.04 1.46 3.70
CA SER A 149 -10.14 2.42 3.64
C SER A 149 -9.99 3.55 4.66
N TYR A 150 -9.56 3.23 5.88
CA TYR A 150 -9.29 4.21 6.93
C TYR A 150 -8.14 5.15 6.52
N ASP A 151 -6.99 4.60 6.14
CA ASP A 151 -5.79 5.37 5.79
C ASP A 151 -6.05 6.24 4.54
N TYR A 152 -6.79 5.74 3.55
CA TYR A 152 -7.16 6.51 2.36
C TYR A 152 -7.97 7.77 2.69
N ASN A 153 -8.84 7.71 3.70
CA ASN A 153 -9.71 8.82 4.11
C ASN A 153 -9.14 9.65 5.28
N SER A 154 -8.03 9.22 5.88
CA SER A 154 -7.44 9.88 7.03
C SER A 154 -6.35 10.86 6.60
N VAL A 155 -6.24 11.95 7.35
CA VAL A 155 -5.22 12.98 7.15
C VAL A 155 -4.73 13.36 8.54
N ASP A 156 -3.46 13.15 8.81
CA ASP A 156 -2.89 13.45 10.12
C ASP A 156 -1.99 14.68 10.00
N ILE A 157 -2.09 15.59 10.96
CA ILE A 157 -1.20 16.74 11.06
C ILE A 157 -0.03 16.34 11.96
N ASN A 158 1.18 16.42 11.42
CA ASN A 158 2.40 16.21 12.19
C ASN A 158 2.98 17.56 12.61
N GLU A 159 2.93 17.87 13.90
CA GLU A 159 3.46 19.13 14.43
C GLU A 159 4.91 18.96 14.88
N ILE A 160 5.81 19.73 14.26
CA ILE A 160 7.24 19.76 14.62
C ILE A 160 7.59 21.15 15.13
N THR A 161 8.01 21.24 16.39
CA THR A 161 8.46 22.50 16.99
C THR A 161 9.96 22.69 16.78
N PHE A 162 10.34 23.66 15.96
CA PHE A 162 11.74 24.06 15.79
C PHE A 162 12.12 25.13 16.83
N LYS A 163 13.22 24.92 17.55
CA LYS A 163 13.76 25.88 18.54
C LYS A 163 15.11 26.40 18.06
N LYS A 164 15.30 27.71 18.14
CA LYS A 164 16.54 28.39 17.75
C LYS A 164 16.87 29.48 18.78
N GLU A 165 18.13 29.53 19.20
CA GLU A 165 18.64 30.63 20.04
C GLU A 165 18.63 31.95 19.26
N ASN A 166 18.25 33.03 19.94
CA ASN A 166 18.14 34.37 19.35
C ASN A 166 17.19 34.42 18.14
N LEU A 167 16.12 33.61 18.16
CA LEU A 167 15.03 33.75 17.19
C LEU A 167 14.36 35.12 17.40
N PRO A 168 14.17 35.95 16.35
CA PRO A 168 13.42 37.19 16.46
C PRO A 168 12.03 36.95 17.07
N ASP A 169 11.62 37.80 18.02
CA ASP A 169 10.34 37.63 18.73
C ASP A 169 9.13 37.55 17.78
N VAL A 170 9.20 38.25 16.64
CA VAL A 170 8.17 38.22 15.59
C VAL A 170 7.98 36.84 14.94
N LEU A 171 8.96 35.94 15.06
CA LEU A 171 8.90 34.57 14.57
C LEU A 171 8.56 33.57 15.68
N ASN A 172 8.45 34.02 16.94
CA ASN A 172 8.07 33.13 18.02
C ASN A 172 6.60 32.68 17.86
N GLY A 173 6.38 31.37 17.79
CA GLY A 173 5.07 30.80 17.51
C GLY A 173 4.64 30.88 16.03
N PHE A 174 5.52 31.34 15.13
CA PHE A 174 5.23 31.39 13.70
C PHE A 174 5.02 29.98 13.14
N LYS A 175 3.88 29.75 12.48
CA LYS A 175 3.49 28.45 11.96
C LYS A 175 3.70 28.35 10.46
N ILE A 176 4.47 27.35 10.03
CA ILE A 176 4.65 27.01 8.63
C ILE A 176 3.86 25.72 8.34
N GLY A 177 2.84 25.82 7.49
CA GLY A 177 2.20 24.66 6.88
C GLY A 177 3.09 24.14 5.76
N PHE A 178 3.63 22.94 5.91
CA PHE A 178 4.46 22.32 4.87
C PHE A 178 3.71 21.16 4.21
N VAL A 179 3.59 21.23 2.89
CA VAL A 179 2.86 20.26 2.07
C VAL A 179 3.74 19.83 0.91
N SER A 180 3.72 18.55 0.57
CA SER A 180 4.35 18.02 -0.64
C SER A 180 3.55 16.81 -1.12
N ASP A 181 3.82 16.36 -2.34
CA ASP A 181 3.36 15.05 -2.84
C ASP A 181 1.84 14.84 -2.73
N ILE A 182 1.06 15.87 -3.08
CA ILE A 182 -0.40 15.72 -3.17
C ILE A 182 -0.76 14.65 -4.19
N GLN A 183 0.01 14.56 -5.28
CA GLN A 183 -0.09 13.53 -6.31
C GLN A 183 -1.55 13.34 -6.76
N ALA A 184 -2.18 14.44 -7.19
CA ALA A 184 -3.56 14.38 -7.67
C ALA A 184 -3.63 13.52 -8.94
N ASP A 185 -4.53 12.55 -8.91
CA ASP A 185 -4.79 11.59 -9.99
C ASP A 185 -6.23 11.07 -9.94
N ARG A 186 -6.54 10.04 -10.74
CA ARG A 186 -7.88 9.45 -10.82
C ARG A 186 -8.39 8.84 -9.51
N TYR A 187 -7.51 8.62 -8.53
CA TYR A 187 -7.87 8.14 -7.20
C TYR A 187 -8.00 9.28 -6.18
N THR A 188 -7.83 10.53 -6.61
CA THR A 188 -7.99 11.72 -5.76
C THR A 188 -9.27 12.44 -6.11
N ASN A 189 -10.20 12.50 -5.15
CA ASN A 189 -11.48 13.18 -5.33
C ASN A 189 -11.56 14.45 -4.47
N GLU A 190 -12.52 15.31 -4.79
CA GLU A 190 -12.74 16.58 -4.10
C GLU A 190 -12.96 16.39 -2.60
N LYS A 191 -13.69 15.34 -2.19
CA LYS A 191 -13.92 15.06 -0.76
C LYS A 191 -12.61 14.82 -0.01
N ARG A 192 -11.70 14.02 -0.57
CA ARG A 192 -10.42 13.67 0.05
C ARG A 192 -9.49 14.88 0.12
N LEU A 193 -9.33 15.58 -1.00
CA LEU A 193 -8.45 16.76 -1.05
C LEU A 193 -9.03 17.92 -0.23
N GLY A 194 -10.35 18.10 -0.22
CA GLY A 194 -11.06 19.05 0.64
C GLY A 194 -10.81 18.80 2.13
N ASN A 195 -10.93 17.55 2.61
CA ASN A 195 -10.62 17.19 4.00
C ASN A 195 -9.16 17.51 4.37
N PHE A 196 -8.22 17.32 3.43
CA PHE A 196 -6.83 17.72 3.62
C PHE A 196 -6.68 19.23 3.77
N ILE A 197 -7.29 20.00 2.86
CA ILE A 197 -7.24 21.47 2.87
C ILE A 197 -7.90 22.04 4.13
N ASP A 198 -9.04 21.50 4.55
CA ASP A 198 -9.75 21.92 5.76
C ASP A 198 -8.88 21.71 7.00
N LYS A 199 -8.20 20.57 7.11
CA LYS A 199 -7.26 20.31 8.20
C LYS A 199 -6.07 21.26 8.18
N LEU A 200 -5.44 21.46 7.02
CA LEU A 200 -4.35 22.43 6.88
C LEU A 200 -4.79 23.84 7.30
N ASN A 201 -5.93 24.31 6.79
CA ASN A 201 -6.49 25.61 7.15
C ASN A 201 -6.82 25.72 8.64
N SER A 202 -7.35 24.66 9.25
CA SER A 202 -7.70 24.62 10.69
C SER A 202 -6.47 24.76 11.60
N SER A 203 -5.28 24.40 11.12
CA SER A 203 -4.02 24.62 11.86
C SER A 203 -3.63 26.10 11.97
N ASN A 204 -4.31 26.98 11.20
CA ASN A 204 -4.07 28.42 11.09
C ASN A 204 -2.58 28.74 10.81
N PRO A 205 -2.03 28.28 9.67
CA PRO A 205 -0.64 28.55 9.33
C PRO A 205 -0.43 30.04 8.99
N ASP A 206 0.70 30.59 9.42
CA ASP A 206 1.12 31.94 9.04
C ASP A 206 1.62 31.96 7.60
N LEU A 207 2.29 30.90 7.16
CA LEU A 207 2.83 30.72 5.81
C LEU A 207 2.59 29.27 5.38
N VAL A 208 2.24 29.04 4.11
CA VAL A 208 2.23 27.68 3.54
C VAL A 208 3.28 27.54 2.46
N LEU A 209 4.05 26.45 2.53
CA LEU A 209 5.04 26.04 1.54
C LEU A 209 4.61 24.70 0.93
N MET A 210 4.49 24.69 -0.39
CA MET A 210 4.15 23.53 -1.22
C MET A 210 5.39 23.07 -2.00
N ALA A 211 5.94 21.92 -1.64
CA ALA A 211 7.25 21.46 -2.12
C ALA A 211 7.21 20.59 -3.40
N GLY A 212 6.20 20.78 -4.25
CA GLY A 212 6.06 20.07 -5.53
C GLY A 212 5.28 18.75 -5.46
N ASP A 213 5.08 18.16 -6.64
CA ASP A 213 4.31 16.94 -6.91
C ASP A 213 2.82 17.10 -6.58
N MET A 214 2.21 18.11 -7.23
CA MET A 214 0.78 18.39 -7.11
C MET A 214 -0.07 17.43 -7.96
N ILE A 215 0.52 16.79 -8.97
CA ILE A 215 -0.09 15.79 -9.84
C ILE A 215 0.80 14.55 -9.95
N THR A 216 0.21 13.40 -10.29
CA THR A 216 0.97 12.13 -10.38
C THR A 216 1.67 11.94 -11.73
N SER A 217 0.93 11.90 -12.83
CA SER A 217 1.51 11.41 -14.10
C SER A 217 0.91 11.99 -15.37
N THR A 218 -0.19 12.72 -15.28
CA THR A 218 -0.93 13.23 -16.45
C THR A 218 -1.39 14.66 -16.20
N PRO A 219 -1.38 15.53 -17.23
CA PRO A 219 -1.80 16.92 -17.09
C PRO A 219 -3.30 17.05 -16.78
N ASN A 220 -4.09 15.99 -16.94
CA ASN A 220 -5.54 15.98 -16.75
C ASN A 220 -5.97 16.43 -15.34
N PHE A 221 -5.10 16.33 -14.34
CA PHE A 221 -5.39 16.71 -12.95
C PHE A 221 -4.79 18.07 -12.56
N ILE A 222 -4.13 18.79 -13.47
CA ILE A 222 -3.55 20.12 -13.17
C ILE A 222 -4.63 21.08 -12.72
N GLU A 223 -5.70 21.23 -13.51
CA GLU A 223 -6.78 22.19 -13.22
C GLU A 223 -7.52 21.81 -11.94
N PHE A 224 -7.83 20.52 -11.77
CA PHE A 224 -8.45 20.01 -10.55
C PHE A 224 -7.59 20.26 -9.30
N SER A 225 -6.28 19.95 -9.38
CA SER A 225 -5.35 20.16 -8.26
C SER A 225 -5.21 21.65 -7.94
N ALA A 226 -5.05 22.50 -8.95
CA ALA A 226 -4.96 23.95 -8.79
C ALA A 226 -6.22 24.57 -8.18
N ASP A 227 -7.42 24.18 -8.64
CA ASP A 227 -8.69 24.64 -8.10
C ASP A 227 -8.82 24.31 -6.61
N GLN A 228 -8.54 23.06 -6.24
CA GLN A 228 -8.64 22.64 -4.84
C GLN A 228 -7.57 23.33 -3.99
N LEU A 229 -6.31 23.34 -4.41
CA LEU A 229 -5.22 23.95 -3.65
C LEU A 229 -5.33 25.48 -3.52
N SER A 230 -6.06 26.14 -4.42
CA SER A 230 -6.37 27.57 -4.31
C SER A 230 -7.17 27.92 -3.04
N LYS A 231 -7.82 26.93 -2.41
CA LYS A 231 -8.61 27.08 -1.19
C LYS A 231 -7.75 27.08 0.08
N VAL A 232 -6.44 26.83 -0.03
CA VAL A 232 -5.50 26.91 1.09
C VAL A 232 -5.28 28.36 1.50
N LYS A 233 -5.32 28.63 2.81
CA LYS A 233 -5.26 29.97 3.40
C LYS A 233 -4.05 30.07 4.32
N ALA A 234 -3.30 31.14 4.15
CA ALA A 234 -2.17 31.50 5.01
C ALA A 234 -2.03 33.02 5.05
N LYS A 235 -1.68 33.55 6.23
CA LYS A 235 -1.62 35.00 6.47
C LYS A 235 -0.60 35.72 5.58
N HIS A 236 0.55 35.09 5.36
CA HIS A 236 1.68 35.61 4.59
C HIS A 236 1.79 34.98 3.20
N GLY A 237 0.77 34.23 2.77
CA GLY A 237 0.68 33.65 1.43
C GLY A 237 1.03 32.17 1.35
N VAL A 238 0.79 31.63 0.16
CA VAL A 238 1.06 30.24 -0.22
C VAL A 238 2.11 30.26 -1.32
N TYR A 239 3.22 29.55 -1.13
CA TYR A 239 4.32 29.50 -2.09
C TYR A 239 4.52 28.06 -2.53
N SER A 240 4.65 27.83 -3.84
CA SER A 240 4.90 26.51 -4.40
C SER A 240 6.15 26.49 -5.26
N CYS A 241 6.84 25.36 -5.27
CA CYS A 241 7.78 24.99 -6.32
C CYS A 241 7.23 23.81 -7.14
N VAL A 242 7.91 23.50 -8.25
CA VAL A 242 7.57 22.40 -9.15
C VAL A 242 8.36 21.15 -8.72
N GLY A 243 7.69 20.00 -8.65
CA GLY A 243 8.30 18.70 -8.40
C GLY A 243 8.70 17.97 -9.69
N ASP A 244 9.24 16.76 -9.58
CA ASP A 244 9.59 15.98 -10.76
C ASP A 244 8.35 15.42 -11.47
N HIS A 245 7.34 14.98 -10.73
CA HIS A 245 6.09 14.51 -11.32
C HIS A 245 5.33 15.63 -12.06
N ASP A 246 5.35 16.85 -11.52
CA ASP A 246 4.77 18.04 -12.17
C ASP A 246 5.46 18.33 -13.52
N ASN A 247 6.78 18.12 -13.61
CA ASN A 247 7.55 18.28 -14.84
C ASN A 247 7.33 17.13 -15.83
N TRP A 248 7.09 15.91 -15.33
CA TRP A 248 6.98 14.71 -16.15
C TRP A 248 5.57 14.45 -16.67
N ALA A 249 4.55 15.14 -16.15
CA ALA A 249 3.17 14.91 -16.54
C ALA A 249 2.92 15.00 -18.06
N TYR A 250 3.69 15.80 -18.79
CA TYR A 250 3.60 15.92 -20.24
C TYR A 250 4.40 14.86 -21.03
N ARG A 251 5.08 13.92 -20.36
CA ARG A 251 5.84 12.83 -20.99
C ARG A 251 4.88 11.69 -21.37
N GLY A 252 3.96 11.98 -22.29
CA GLY A 252 3.16 11.01 -23.03
C GLY A 252 3.85 10.61 -24.33
#